data_AF-A0A2S8W0H6-F1
#
_entry.id   AF-A0A2S8W0H6-F1
#
_cell.length_a   1.000
_cell.length_b   1.000
_cell.length_c   1.000
_cell.angle_alpha   90.00
_cell.angle_beta   90.00
_cell.angle_gamma   90.00
#
_symmetry.space_group_name_H-M   'P 1'
#
loop_
_entity.id
_entity.type
_entity.pdbx_description
1 polymer ?
#
loop_
_entity_poly.entity_id
_entity_poly.type
_entity_poly.pdbx_seq_one_letter_code
_entity_poly.pdbx_strand_id
1 'polypeptide(L)'
;MRLPKLPAIGIGAPRLTGANLRTPLRTLGPGSVSSLLKIALDVAYVLLALITGVLLLLWVASIFIPLDNINVTVTDGDNGRQMPLTRPLLLFGVGAMTAYFGGFLMILRGLRKIFRTLTLGDPFQPDNVRRLRQIGLILAVVTGGVWLAQGLVAARLAPGVMEPQGISDLLTPVFSILVVFVLAEVFREGARLRRESELTI
;
A
#
# COMPACT_ATOMS: atom_id res chain seq x y z
N MET A 1 -57.09 37.19 -58.72
CA MET A 1 -56.00 37.28 -59.71
C MET A 1 -54.67 37.22 -58.97
N ARG A 2 -53.79 36.28 -59.37
CA ARG A 2 -52.52 35.96 -58.71
C ARG A 2 -51.40 36.87 -59.22
N LEU A 3 -50.68 37.54 -58.31
CA LEU A 3 -49.44 38.25 -58.63
C LEU A 3 -48.24 37.28 -58.54
N PRO A 4 -47.27 37.35 -59.48
CA PRO A 4 -46.12 36.46 -59.54
C PRO A 4 -44.98 36.87 -58.60
N LYS A 5 -44.18 35.87 -58.20
CA LYS A 5 -43.06 35.94 -57.25
C LYS A 5 -41.79 36.49 -57.93
N LEU A 6 -41.01 37.31 -57.20
CA LEU A 6 -39.62 37.62 -57.51
C LEU A 6 -38.68 36.89 -56.52
N PRO A 7 -37.53 36.35 -56.95
CA PRO A 7 -36.61 35.62 -56.10
C PRO A 7 -35.73 36.59 -55.30
N ALA A 8 -35.84 36.58 -53.97
CA ALA A 8 -34.88 37.26 -53.11
C ALA A 8 -33.60 36.43 -53.02
N ILE A 9 -32.52 36.99 -53.55
CA ILE A 9 -31.15 36.47 -53.50
C ILE A 9 -30.75 36.29 -52.03
N GLY A 10 -30.62 35.04 -51.61
CA GLY A 10 -30.18 34.67 -50.27
C GLY A 10 -28.67 34.82 -50.13
N ILE A 11 -28.22 35.93 -49.53
CA ILE A 11 -26.87 36.05 -49.01
C ILE A 11 -26.85 35.37 -47.63
N GLY A 12 -26.25 34.19 -47.56
CA GLY A 12 -26.07 33.44 -46.33
C GLY A 12 -25.04 34.11 -45.42
N ALA A 13 -25.48 34.58 -44.25
CA ALA A 13 -24.59 34.85 -43.13
C ALA A 13 -24.47 33.59 -42.26
N PRO A 14 -23.26 33.18 -41.83
CA PRO A 14 -23.11 32.02 -40.98
C PRO A 14 -23.67 32.35 -39.59
N ARG A 15 -24.74 31.65 -39.20
CA ARG A 15 -25.24 31.65 -37.82
C ARG A 15 -24.18 30.99 -36.95
N LEU A 16 -23.43 31.79 -36.19
CA LEU A 16 -22.64 31.32 -35.06
C LEU A 16 -23.64 30.73 -34.05
N THR A 17 -23.82 29.42 -34.17
CA THR A 17 -24.60 28.61 -33.26
C THR A 17 -23.87 28.68 -31.93
N GLY A 18 -24.45 29.42 -30.98
CA GLY A 18 -23.95 29.51 -29.62
C GLY A 18 -23.86 28.11 -29.03
N ALA A 19 -22.68 27.51 -29.13
CA ALA A 19 -22.32 26.33 -28.40
C ALA A 19 -22.41 26.72 -26.92
N ASN A 20 -23.49 26.28 -26.28
CA ASN A 20 -23.56 26.17 -24.83
C ASN A 20 -22.46 25.20 -24.40
N LEU A 21 -21.21 25.68 -24.34
CA LEU A 21 -20.14 25.10 -23.56
C LEU A 21 -20.47 25.36 -22.09
N ARG A 22 -21.55 24.75 -21.62
CA ARG A 22 -21.63 24.32 -20.22
C ARG A 22 -20.55 23.26 -20.08
N THR A 23 -19.29 23.68 -19.95
CA THR A 23 -18.33 22.88 -19.21
C THR A 23 -18.99 22.68 -17.86
N PRO A 24 -19.35 21.45 -17.45
CA PRO A 24 -19.56 21.23 -16.04
C PRO A 24 -18.19 21.50 -15.45
N LEU A 25 -18.01 22.70 -14.88
CA LEU A 25 -17.04 22.89 -13.83
C LEU A 25 -17.39 21.81 -12.83
N ARG A 26 -16.64 20.71 -12.91
CA ARG A 26 -16.71 19.57 -12.00
C ARG A 26 -16.37 20.18 -10.66
N THR A 27 -17.40 20.63 -9.98
CA THR A 27 -17.33 21.11 -8.62
C THR A 27 -16.64 19.99 -7.86
N LEU A 28 -15.47 20.32 -7.30
CA LEU A 28 -14.64 19.42 -6.54
C LEU A 28 -15.38 19.15 -5.21
N GLY A 29 -16.48 18.42 -5.28
CA GLY A 29 -17.36 18.14 -4.15
C GLY A 29 -16.67 17.20 -3.15
N PRO A 30 -17.19 17.09 -1.91
CA PRO A 30 -16.68 16.24 -0.83
C PRO A 30 -16.49 14.74 -1.18
N GLY A 31 -16.99 14.28 -2.34
CA GLY A 31 -16.67 12.97 -2.90
C GLY A 31 -15.28 12.87 -3.58
N SER A 32 -14.61 13.99 -3.89
CA SER A 32 -13.33 14.01 -4.60
C SER A 32 -12.19 13.44 -3.75
N VAL A 33 -11.98 13.95 -2.52
CA VAL A 33 -10.86 13.49 -1.66
C VAL A 33 -11.00 12.02 -1.28
N SER A 34 -12.21 11.59 -0.90
CA SER A 34 -12.49 10.20 -0.57
C SER A 34 -12.33 9.28 -1.80
N SER A 35 -12.80 9.71 -2.98
CA SER A 35 -12.60 8.98 -4.22
C SER A 35 -11.12 8.91 -4.62
N LEU A 36 -10.36 10.01 -4.47
CA LEU A 36 -8.94 10.05 -4.76
C LEU A 36 -8.17 9.11 -3.83
N LEU A 37 -8.45 9.14 -2.53
CA LEU A 37 -7.82 8.25 -1.56
C LEU A 37 -8.14 6.78 -1.84
N LYS A 38 -9.39 6.47 -2.21
CA LYS A 38 -9.78 5.12 -2.64
C LYS A 38 -8.96 4.67 -3.86
N ILE A 39 -8.88 5.51 -4.89
CA ILE A 39 -8.12 5.21 -6.11
C ILE A 39 -6.65 5.02 -5.79
N ALA A 40 -6.05 5.93 -5.02
CA ALA A 40 -4.65 5.84 -4.62
C ALA A 40 -4.36 4.53 -3.86
N LEU A 41 -5.24 4.16 -2.93
CA LEU A 41 -5.10 2.93 -2.14
C LEU A 41 -5.29 1.67 -2.99
N ASP A 42 -6.21 1.70 -3.96
CA ASP A 42 -6.41 0.60 -4.92
C ASP A 42 -5.19 0.43 -5.84
N VAL A 43 -4.66 1.53 -6.39
CA VAL A 43 -3.45 1.53 -7.23
C VAL A 43 -2.23 1.04 -6.44
N ALA A 44 -2.02 1.58 -5.23
CA ALA A 44 -0.92 1.16 -4.36
C ALA A 44 -1.01 -0.34 -4.04
N TYR A 45 -2.20 -0.87 -3.77
CA TYR A 45 -2.39 -2.29 -3.55
C TYR A 45 -2.07 -3.14 -4.78
N VAL A 46 -2.53 -2.75 -5.97
CA VAL A 46 -2.25 -3.49 -7.21
C VAL A 46 -0.75 -3.47 -7.53
N LEU A 47 -0.12 -2.30 -7.45
CA LEU A 47 1.33 -2.15 -7.64
C LEU A 47 2.10 -3.07 -6.68
N LEU A 48 1.75 -3.01 -5.39
CA LEU A 48 2.42 -3.81 -4.38
C LEU A 48 2.15 -5.31 -4.57
N ALA A 49 0.96 -5.70 -5.03
CA ALA A 49 0.64 -7.09 -5.36
C ALA A 49 1.48 -7.60 -6.53
N LEU A 50 1.66 -6.78 -7.57
CA LEU A 50 2.51 -7.11 -8.72
C LEU A 50 3.97 -7.28 -8.29
N ILE A 51 4.51 -6.33 -7.51
CA ILE A 51 5.88 -6.41 -6.97
C ILE A 51 6.05 -7.67 -6.14
N THR A 52 5.12 -7.95 -5.23
CA THR A 52 5.16 -9.16 -4.39
C THR A 52 5.08 -10.43 -5.24
N GLY A 53 4.26 -10.44 -6.29
CA GLY A 53 4.14 -11.56 -7.21
C GLY A 53 5.44 -11.82 -7.99
N VAL A 54 6.07 -10.75 -8.50
CA VAL A 54 7.38 -10.84 -9.17
C VAL A 54 8.45 -11.34 -8.22
N LEU A 55 8.52 -10.79 -7.00
CA LEU A 55 9.47 -11.25 -5.98
C LEU A 55 9.27 -12.72 -5.62
N LEU A 56 8.03 -13.17 -5.50
CA LEU A 56 7.71 -14.57 -5.24
C LEU A 56 8.12 -15.48 -6.40
N LEU A 57 7.92 -15.04 -7.65
CA LEU A 57 8.41 -15.76 -8.83
C LEU A 57 9.94 -15.82 -8.85
N LEU A 58 10.63 -14.72 -8.52
CA LEU A 58 12.10 -14.69 -8.41
C LEU A 58 12.60 -15.61 -7.30
N TRP A 59 11.91 -15.65 -6.16
CA TRP A 59 12.24 -16.54 -5.06
C TRP A 59 12.14 -18.00 -5.47
N VAL A 60 11.06 -18.38 -6.16
CA VAL A 60 10.90 -19.76 -6.69
C VAL A 60 11.94 -20.05 -7.78
N ALA A 61 12.15 -19.13 -8.72
CA ALA A 61 13.13 -19.28 -9.79
C ALA A 61 14.55 -19.47 -9.25
N SER A 62 14.88 -18.82 -8.13
CA SER A 62 16.20 -18.94 -7.52
C SER A 62 16.56 -20.34 -7.01
N ILE A 63 15.56 -21.21 -6.82
CA ILE A 63 15.76 -22.63 -6.51
C ILE A 63 16.28 -23.39 -7.73
N PHE A 64 16.13 -22.87 -8.94
CA PHE A 64 16.54 -23.57 -10.15
C PHE A 64 17.80 -22.97 -10.80
N ILE A 65 18.24 -21.79 -10.36
CA ILE A 65 19.43 -21.14 -10.90
C ILE A 65 20.70 -21.87 -10.40
N PRO A 66 21.55 -22.39 -11.29
CA PRO A 66 22.90 -22.81 -10.93
C PRO A 66 23.73 -21.56 -10.61
N LEU A 67 24.31 -21.53 -9.41
CA LEU A 67 25.11 -20.39 -8.93
C LEU A 67 26.62 -20.62 -9.10
N ASP A 68 26.98 -21.66 -9.87
CA ASP A 68 28.35 -22.03 -10.15
C ASP A 68 29.04 -20.82 -10.81
N ASN A 69 29.90 -20.14 -10.05
CA ASN A 69 30.76 -19.02 -10.45
C ASN A 69 30.18 -17.58 -10.42
N ILE A 70 29.08 -17.30 -9.71
CA ILE A 70 28.60 -15.91 -9.54
C ILE A 70 29.17 -15.30 -8.25
N ASN A 71 30.28 -14.56 -8.35
CA ASN A 71 30.76 -13.68 -7.28
C ASN A 71 30.11 -12.30 -7.42
N VAL A 72 29.33 -11.89 -6.41
CA VAL A 72 28.77 -10.53 -6.34
C VAL A 72 29.66 -9.71 -5.43
N THR A 73 30.36 -8.73 -6.01
CA THR A 73 31.09 -7.74 -5.22
C THR A 73 30.06 -6.78 -4.63
N VAL A 74 29.78 -6.91 -3.34
CA VAL A 74 29.02 -5.90 -2.58
C VAL A 74 30.04 -4.83 -2.17
N THR A 75 30.15 -3.77 -2.98
CA THR A 75 31.02 -2.63 -2.66
C THR A 75 30.26 -1.69 -1.73
N ASP A 76 30.63 -1.70 -0.45
CA ASP A 76 30.29 -0.66 0.51
C ASP A 76 31.58 0.10 0.86
N GLY A 77 31.84 1.22 0.16
CA GLY A 77 33.03 2.06 0.38
C GLY A 77 34.40 1.39 0.16
N ASP A 78 35.46 2.10 0.56
CA ASP A 78 36.90 1.85 0.30
C ASP A 78 37.46 0.50 0.78
N ASN A 79 36.63 -0.38 1.37
CA ASN A 79 37.01 -1.71 1.84
C ASN A 79 36.03 -2.80 1.36
N GLY A 80 35.69 -2.79 0.07
CA GLY A 80 34.80 -3.78 -0.54
C GLY A 80 35.25 -5.21 -0.26
N ARG A 81 34.52 -5.91 0.62
CA ARG A 81 34.70 -7.34 0.86
C ARG A 81 33.90 -8.11 -0.19
N GLN A 82 34.60 -8.90 -0.99
CA GLN A 82 33.97 -9.75 -1.99
C GLN A 82 33.29 -10.93 -1.28
N MET A 83 31.96 -10.90 -1.21
CA MET A 83 31.18 -11.98 -0.62
C MET A 83 30.67 -12.90 -1.74
N PRO A 84 31.00 -14.20 -1.75
CA PRO A 84 30.43 -15.11 -2.74
C PRO A 84 28.91 -15.16 -2.60
N LEU A 85 28.18 -15.05 -3.71
CA LEU A 85 26.72 -15.11 -3.70
C LEU A 85 26.28 -16.56 -3.49
N THR A 86 26.23 -16.96 -2.23
CA THR A 86 25.82 -18.32 -1.87
C THR A 86 24.31 -18.49 -2.06
N ARG A 87 23.90 -19.69 -2.48
CA ARG A 87 22.48 -20.03 -2.64
C ARG A 87 21.62 -19.76 -1.40
N PRO A 88 22.07 -20.12 -0.17
CA PRO A 88 21.31 -19.82 1.03
C PRO A 88 21.14 -18.31 1.26
N LEU A 89 22.17 -17.50 0.97
CA LEU A 89 22.10 -16.05 1.10
C LEU A 89 21.10 -15.44 0.10
N LEU A 90 21.10 -15.93 -1.14
CA LEU A 90 20.18 -15.47 -2.16
C LEU A 90 18.72 -15.86 -1.83
N LEU A 91 18.49 -17.12 -1.45
CA LEU A 91 17.16 -17.60 -1.02
C LEU A 91 16.66 -16.84 0.21
N PHE A 92 17.56 -16.57 1.17
CA PHE A 92 17.23 -15.79 2.35
C PHE A 92 16.91 -14.34 2.00
N GLY A 93 17.75 -13.66 1.22
CA GLY A 93 17.56 -12.25 0.85
C GLY A 93 16.29 -12.04 0.03
N VAL A 94 16.10 -12.81 -1.04
CA VAL A 94 14.89 -12.72 -1.88
C VAL A 94 13.65 -13.17 -1.10
N GLY A 95 13.77 -14.18 -0.24
CA GLY A 95 12.68 -14.68 0.60
C GLY A 95 12.25 -13.65 1.65
N ALA A 96 13.20 -13.03 2.35
CA ALA A 96 12.97 -11.97 3.31
C ALA A 96 12.30 -10.76 2.63
N MET A 97 12.78 -10.37 1.44
CA MET A 97 12.18 -9.29 0.65
C MET A 97 10.73 -9.62 0.26
N THR A 98 10.49 -10.85 -0.23
CA THR A 98 9.14 -11.31 -0.58
C THR A 98 8.21 -11.29 0.62
N ALA A 99 8.67 -11.77 1.78
CA ALA A 99 7.90 -11.77 3.03
C ALA A 99 7.60 -10.34 3.52
N TYR A 100 8.57 -9.43 3.43
CA TYR A 100 8.41 -8.02 3.77
C TYR A 100 7.31 -7.37 2.92
N PHE A 101 7.44 -7.42 1.60
CA PHE A 101 6.44 -6.88 0.66
C PHE A 101 5.06 -7.55 0.83
N GLY A 102 5.04 -8.86 1.07
CA GLY A 102 3.82 -9.61 1.39
C GLY A 102 3.14 -9.13 2.67
N GLY A 103 3.90 -8.82 3.71
CA GLY A 103 3.39 -8.22 4.95
C GLY A 103 2.72 -6.87 4.71
N PHE A 104 3.39 -5.96 3.99
CA PHE A 104 2.80 -4.68 3.60
C PHE A 104 1.55 -4.84 2.73
N LEU A 105 1.53 -5.85 1.84
CA LEU A 105 0.36 -6.16 1.03
C LEU A 105 -0.84 -6.58 1.88
N MET A 106 -0.61 -7.36 2.94
CA MET A 106 -1.67 -7.72 3.90
C MET A 106 -2.16 -6.51 4.70
N ILE A 107 -1.27 -5.61 5.10
CA ILE A 107 -1.64 -4.34 5.77
C ILE A 107 -2.51 -3.48 4.85
N LEU A 108 -2.09 -3.23 3.61
CA LEU A 108 -2.88 -2.45 2.64
C LEU A 108 -4.23 -3.10 2.36
N ARG A 109 -4.28 -4.44 2.28
CA ARG A 109 -5.55 -5.17 2.14
C ARG A 109 -6.50 -4.91 3.31
N GLY A 110 -5.97 -4.87 4.54
CA GLY A 110 -6.73 -4.51 5.74
C GLY A 110 -7.27 -3.09 5.67
N LEU A 111 -6.40 -2.13 5.35
CA LEU A 111 -6.74 -0.70 5.23
C LEU A 111 -7.80 -0.46 4.16
N ARG A 112 -7.72 -1.11 2.99
CA ARG A 112 -8.75 -1.02 1.94
C ARG A 112 -10.13 -1.42 2.42
N LYS A 113 -10.20 -2.48 3.22
CA LYS A 113 -11.48 -2.97 3.75
C LYS A 113 -12.06 -2.02 4.81
N ILE A 114 -11.22 -1.42 5.66
CA ILE A 114 -11.63 -0.39 6.63
C ILE A 114 -12.10 0.87 5.89
N PHE A 115 -11.35 1.32 4.89
CA PHE A 115 -11.72 2.51 4.11
C PHE A 115 -13.07 2.32 3.40
N ARG A 116 -13.31 1.13 2.84
CA ARG A 116 -14.58 0.80 2.21
C ARG A 116 -15.77 0.89 3.17
N THR A 117 -15.64 0.43 4.41
CA THR A 117 -16.72 0.52 5.41
C THR A 117 -16.92 1.96 5.90
N LEU A 118 -15.84 2.73 6.02
CA LEU A 118 -15.90 4.17 6.31
C LEU A 118 -16.67 4.96 5.24
N THR A 119 -16.41 4.69 3.96
CA THR A 119 -17.14 5.34 2.86
C THR A 119 -18.62 4.98 2.79
N LEU A 120 -19.02 3.89 3.46
CA LEU A 120 -20.42 3.46 3.58
C LEU A 120 -21.11 4.02 4.84
N GLY A 121 -20.39 4.79 5.67
CA GLY A 121 -20.95 5.57 6.78
C GLY A 121 -20.85 4.95 8.17
N ASP A 122 -20.27 3.76 8.33
CA ASP A 122 -20.11 3.12 9.65
C ASP A 122 -18.65 2.78 10.01
N PRO A 123 -17.95 3.70 10.72
CA PRO A 123 -16.60 3.45 11.23
C PRO A 123 -16.52 2.33 12.27
N PHE A 124 -17.57 2.14 13.09
CA PHE A 124 -17.54 1.34 14.32
C PHE A 124 -18.02 -0.09 14.14
N GLN A 125 -17.89 -0.63 12.92
CA GLN A 125 -18.17 -2.04 12.71
C GLN A 125 -17.19 -2.92 13.51
N PRO A 126 -17.67 -3.94 14.25
CA PRO A 126 -16.81 -4.87 14.99
C PRO A 126 -15.74 -5.54 14.12
N ASP A 127 -16.00 -5.70 12.83
CA ASP A 127 -15.03 -6.24 11.87
C ASP A 127 -13.83 -5.31 11.64
N ASN A 128 -14.02 -3.99 11.66
CA ASN A 128 -12.93 -3.02 11.48
C ASN A 128 -11.95 -3.07 12.65
N VAL A 129 -12.43 -3.32 13.87
CA VAL A 129 -11.59 -3.55 15.06
C VAL A 129 -10.68 -4.77 14.85
N ARG A 130 -11.27 -5.89 14.38
CA ARG A 130 -10.50 -7.11 14.08
C ARG A 130 -9.44 -6.87 13.00
N ARG A 131 -9.78 -6.10 11.96
CA ARG A 131 -8.84 -5.71 10.89
C ARG A 131 -7.69 -4.85 11.44
N LEU A 132 -7.98 -3.88 12.29
CA LEU A 132 -6.96 -2.99 12.88
C LEU A 132 -6.00 -3.78 13.78
N ARG A 133 -6.53 -4.73 14.58
CA ARG A 133 -5.71 -5.65 15.37
C ARG A 133 -4.83 -6.56 14.50
N GLN A 134 -5.37 -7.06 13.39
CA GLN A 134 -4.60 -7.84 12.42
C GLN A 134 -3.47 -7.00 11.80
N ILE A 135 -3.74 -5.74 11.43
CA ILE A 135 -2.72 -4.81 10.93
C ILE A 135 -1.60 -4.62 11.97
N GLY A 136 -1.94 -4.37 13.23
CA GLY A 136 -0.96 -4.23 14.31
C GLY A 136 -0.10 -5.49 14.49
N LEU A 137 -0.71 -6.68 14.42
CA LEU A 137 0.02 -7.95 14.50
C LEU A 137 0.95 -8.15 13.30
N ILE A 138 0.50 -7.85 12.08
CA ILE A 138 1.34 -7.95 10.88
C ILE A 138 2.51 -6.97 10.98
N LEU A 139 2.27 -5.74 11.43
CA LEU A 139 3.32 -4.74 11.64
C LEU A 139 4.36 -5.23 12.67
N ALA A 140 3.92 -5.88 13.75
CA ALA A 140 4.80 -6.48 14.75
C ALA A 140 5.66 -7.60 14.17
N VAL A 141 5.05 -8.52 13.41
CA VAL A 141 5.75 -9.64 12.77
C VAL A 141 6.75 -9.14 11.73
N VAL A 142 6.38 -8.16 10.90
CA VAL A 142 7.28 -7.60 9.87
C VAL A 142 8.45 -6.87 10.53
N THR A 143 8.18 -6.00 11.51
CA THR A 143 9.23 -5.26 12.24
C THR A 143 10.19 -6.22 12.93
N GLY A 144 9.67 -7.16 13.71
CA GLY A 144 10.49 -8.14 14.43
C GLY A 144 11.24 -9.06 13.47
N GLY A 145 10.61 -9.48 12.37
CA GLY A 145 11.24 -10.29 11.33
C GLY A 145 12.40 -9.58 10.64
N VAL A 146 12.27 -8.29 10.36
CA VAL A 146 13.34 -7.46 9.79
C VAL A 146 14.51 -7.34 10.76
N TRP A 147 14.25 -7.00 12.03
CA TRP A 147 15.29 -6.91 13.06
C TRP A 147 16.03 -8.24 13.25
N LEU A 148 15.29 -9.35 13.32
CA LEU A 148 15.88 -10.70 13.41
C LEU A 148 16.69 -11.06 12.16
N ALA A 149 16.17 -10.75 10.97
CA ALA A 149 16.85 -11.02 9.71
C ALA A 149 18.16 -10.24 9.62
N GLN A 150 18.16 -8.96 9.99
CA GLN A 150 19.35 -8.12 10.00
C GLN A 150 20.36 -8.59 11.05
N GLY A 151 19.92 -8.95 12.25
CA GLY A 151 20.77 -9.56 13.28
C GLY A 151 21.42 -10.85 12.81
N LEU A 152 20.67 -11.73 12.13
CA LEU A 152 21.20 -12.96 11.55
C LEU A 152 22.22 -12.68 10.45
N VAL A 153 21.95 -11.71 9.57
CA VAL A 153 22.88 -11.32 8.50
C VAL A 153 24.16 -10.75 9.07
N ALA A 154 24.08 -9.81 10.01
CA ALA A 154 25.24 -9.21 10.66
C ALA A 154 26.08 -10.26 11.42
N ALA A 155 25.44 -11.20 12.12
CA ALA A 155 26.13 -12.19 12.93
C ALA A 155 26.74 -13.36 12.13
N ARG A 156 26.11 -13.78 11.02
CA ARG A 156 26.45 -15.04 10.33
C ARG A 156 26.80 -14.90 8.85
N LEU A 157 26.31 -13.87 8.17
CA LEU A 157 26.39 -13.77 6.71
C LEU A 157 27.27 -12.63 6.22
N ALA A 158 27.43 -11.55 6.99
CA ALA A 158 28.27 -10.40 6.64
C ALA A 158 28.87 -9.69 7.88
N PRO A 159 29.64 -10.39 8.73
CA PRO A 159 30.22 -9.80 9.93
C PRO A 159 31.17 -8.64 9.59
N GLY A 160 30.86 -7.45 10.12
CA GLY A 160 31.60 -6.21 9.92
C GLY A 160 31.16 -5.33 8.75
N VAL A 161 30.10 -5.71 8.02
CA VAL A 161 29.49 -4.87 6.96
C VAL A 161 28.26 -4.12 7.48
N MET A 162 27.52 -4.70 8.41
CA MET A 162 26.38 -4.05 9.07
C MET A 162 26.68 -3.87 10.56
N GLU A 163 26.42 -2.67 11.07
CA GLU A 163 26.42 -2.44 12.52
C GLU A 163 25.30 -3.24 13.19
N PRO A 164 25.58 -3.91 14.33
CA PRO A 164 24.55 -4.59 15.10
C PRO A 164 23.46 -3.59 15.53
N GLN A 165 22.20 -3.91 15.24
CA GLN A 165 21.09 -3.05 15.63
C GLN A 165 20.90 -3.03 17.14
N GLY A 166 20.76 -1.83 17.67
CA GLY A 166 20.50 -1.62 19.09
C GLY A 166 19.05 -1.95 19.43
N ILE A 167 18.81 -2.27 20.71
CA ILE A 167 17.44 -2.38 21.24
C ILE A 167 16.71 -1.02 21.13
N SER A 168 17.45 0.08 21.14
CA SER A 168 16.95 1.44 20.91
C SER A 168 16.21 1.59 19.58
N ASP A 169 16.67 0.89 18.53
CA ASP A 169 16.12 1.00 17.18
C ASP A 169 14.71 0.39 17.09
N LEU A 170 14.38 -0.51 18.03
CA LEU A 170 13.06 -1.09 18.17
C LEU A 170 12.07 -0.20 18.93
N LEU A 171 12.52 0.82 19.66
CA LEU A 171 11.62 1.64 20.48
C LEU A 171 10.55 2.33 19.64
N THR A 172 10.94 2.99 18.54
CA THR A 172 10.01 3.71 17.67
C THR A 172 9.00 2.78 16.97
N PRO A 173 9.43 1.66 16.34
CA PRO A 173 8.50 0.69 15.78
C PRO A 173 7.59 0.04 16.82
N VAL A 174 8.13 -0.39 17.97
CA VAL A 174 7.35 -1.03 19.04
C VAL A 174 6.29 -0.07 19.59
N PHE A 175 6.65 1.20 19.78
CA PHE A 175 5.69 2.22 20.19
C PHE A 175 4.59 2.43 19.12
N SER A 176 4.96 2.45 17.84
CA SER A 176 4.00 2.54 16.73
C SER A 176 3.03 1.36 16.71
N ILE A 177 3.52 0.15 16.95
CA ILE A 177 2.71 -1.07 17.07
C ILE A 177 1.75 -0.94 18.27
N LEU A 178 2.25 -0.50 19.43
CA LEU A 178 1.44 -0.29 20.63
C LEU A 178 0.29 0.70 20.36
N VAL A 179 0.58 1.82 19.69
CA VAL A 179 -0.45 2.81 19.30
C VAL A 179 -1.54 2.17 18.44
N VAL A 180 -1.17 1.34 17.45
CA VAL A 180 -2.17 0.64 16.61
C VAL A 180 -3.05 -0.30 17.45
N PHE A 181 -2.47 -1.02 18.41
CA PHE A 181 -3.25 -1.87 19.32
C PHE A 181 -4.19 -1.06 20.23
N VAL A 182 -3.71 0.06 20.77
CA VAL A 182 -4.53 0.97 21.59
C VAL A 182 -5.69 1.52 20.78
N LEU A 183 -5.44 1.97 19.54
CA LEU A 183 -6.50 2.43 18.65
C LEU A 183 -7.54 1.34 18.34
N ALA A 184 -7.10 0.09 18.15
CA ALA A 184 -8.01 -1.04 17.99
C ALA A 184 -8.91 -1.24 19.22
N GLU A 185 -8.34 -1.12 20.42
CA GLU A 185 -9.09 -1.29 21.67
C GLU A 185 -10.10 -0.15 21.88
N VAL A 186 -9.70 1.10 21.64
CA VAL A 186 -10.59 2.27 21.74
C VAL A 186 -11.76 2.14 20.75
N PHE A 187 -11.52 1.66 19.53
CA PHE A 187 -12.60 1.40 18.57
C PHE A 187 -13.52 0.27 19.01
N ARG A 188 -13.00 -0.74 19.72
CA ARG A 188 -13.82 -1.81 20.30
C ARG A 188 -14.80 -1.27 21.33
N GLU A 189 -14.31 -0.42 22.23
CA GLU A 189 -15.17 0.19 23.25
C GLU A 189 -16.14 1.20 22.63
N GLY A 190 -15.73 1.99 21.63
CA GLY A 190 -16.64 2.85 20.87
C GLY A 190 -17.80 2.08 20.22
N ALA A 191 -17.51 0.92 19.62
CA ALA A 191 -18.54 0.05 19.05
C ALA A 191 -19.47 -0.57 20.11
N ARG A 192 -18.98 -0.78 21.34
CA ARG A 192 -19.78 -1.28 22.46
C ARG A 192 -20.75 -0.23 22.98
N LEU A 193 -20.27 0.99 23.23
CA LEU A 193 -21.08 2.09 23.74
C LEU A 193 -22.27 2.40 22.82
N ARG A 194 -22.06 2.34 21.50
CA ARG A 194 -23.14 2.52 20.52
C ARG A 194 -24.26 1.48 20.66
N ARG A 195 -23.91 0.21 20.88
CA ARG A 195 -24.90 -0.87 21.08
C ARG A 195 -25.70 -0.66 22.37
N GLU A 196 -25.07 -0.14 23.42
CA GLU A 196 -25.74 0.16 24.69
C GLU A 196 -26.71 1.35 24.54
N SER A 197 -26.35 2.38 23.75
CA SER A 197 -27.25 3.52 23.47
C SER A 197 -28.46 3.17 22.59
N GLU A 198 -28.32 2.22 21.65
CA GLU A 198 -29.42 1.78 20.78
C GLU A 198 -30.46 0.91 21.50
N LEU A 199 -30.12 0.34 22.67
CA LEU A 199 -31.00 -0.51 23.48
C LEU A 199 -31.83 0.25 24.54
N THR A 200 -31.62 1.55 24.68
CA THR A 200 -32.31 2.38 25.69
C THR A 200 -33.50 3.18 25.11
N ILE A 201 -33.77 3.04 23.80
CA ILE A 201 -34.89 3.70 23.10
C ILE A 201 -36.02 2.70 22.86
#